data_AF-A0A965V1L6-F1
#
_entry.id   AF-A0A965V1L6-F1
#
_cell.length_a   1.000
_cell.length_b   1.000
_cell.length_c   1.000
_cell.angle_alpha   90.00
_cell.angle_beta   90.00
_cell.angle_gamma   90.00
#
_symmetry.space_group_name_H-M   'P 1'
#
loop_
_entity.id
_entity.type
_entity.pdbx_description
1 polymer ?
#
loop_
_entity_poly.entity_id
_entity_poly.type
_entity_poly.pdbx_seq_one_letter_code
_entity_poly.pdbx_strand_id
1 'polypeptide(L)'
;MKEQGFRGRLIRLVTFLAGVYFFLEFLLPKSVLEAAGVADLHDEISNGFIVVGTMAFGLGIINLFRVHGTRVVFRRRDWLYSAALLSGLVLMMTVTGQDWLNSLSVTERNRECRHLGKFAEVIVEDSTNGREDVPPRTYRINKLHEAVEVTIKNISLEHEKAIKTLSQSLEEVSLVRLQELTKELNEAILLTDGITADDLAADEQILLLGRRITEVGVIFEKILRIQYEHSTGNKLYLFFFEGLFVSLGSAMFSLLGVYIASAAYRAFRIRSVESLLMMLAAVVVMLGQISFYEYVSEDLPNIRQWLLEVPNTAAFRAIKIGAMIAGLVMAFRMWFSIESESFSSRRGQ
;
A
#
# COMPACT_ATOMS: atom_id res chain seq x y z
N MET A 1 10.42 -26.83 -36.35
CA MET A 1 9.07 -26.21 -36.48
C MET A 1 7.93 -27.02 -35.80
N LYS A 2 8.14 -27.72 -34.67
CA LYS A 2 7.09 -28.55 -34.03
C LYS A 2 6.90 -28.40 -32.50
N GLU A 3 7.72 -27.61 -31.80
CA GLU A 3 7.62 -27.49 -30.33
C GLU A 3 6.75 -26.31 -29.82
N GLN A 4 6.23 -25.44 -30.70
CA GLN A 4 5.37 -24.33 -30.28
C GLN A 4 3.91 -24.74 -29.98
N GLY A 5 3.53 -26.00 -30.25
CA GLY A 5 2.13 -26.42 -30.26
C GLY A 5 1.48 -26.61 -28.88
N PHE A 6 2.18 -27.19 -27.90
CA PHE A 6 1.58 -27.54 -26.60
C PHE A 6 1.54 -26.35 -25.64
N ARG A 7 2.68 -25.66 -25.46
CA ARG A 7 2.78 -24.49 -24.57
C ARG A 7 1.83 -23.37 -24.98
N GLY A 8 1.70 -23.12 -26.28
CA GLY A 8 0.76 -22.14 -26.81
C GLY A 8 -0.70 -22.53 -26.57
N ARG A 9 -1.07 -23.79 -26.77
CA ARG A 9 -2.42 -24.30 -26.48
C ARG A 9 -2.76 -24.23 -24.99
N LEU A 10 -1.80 -24.57 -24.13
CA LEU A 10 -1.96 -24.50 -22.68
C LEU A 10 -2.19 -23.05 -22.21
N ILE A 11 -1.33 -22.11 -22.62
CA ILE A 11 -1.48 -20.69 -22.27
C ILE A 11 -2.86 -20.18 -22.68
N ARG A 12 -3.26 -20.47 -23.92
CA ARG A 12 -4.57 -20.09 -24.47
C ARG A 12 -5.74 -20.67 -23.66
N LEU A 13 -5.67 -21.94 -23.25
CA LEU A 13 -6.70 -22.60 -22.46
C LEU A 13 -6.77 -22.02 -21.04
N VAL A 14 -5.63 -21.77 -20.40
CA VAL A 14 -5.57 -21.17 -19.05
C VAL A 14 -6.10 -19.74 -19.09
N THR A 15 -5.66 -18.91 -20.05
CA THR A 15 -6.17 -17.55 -20.23
C THR A 15 -7.66 -17.52 -20.54
N PHE A 16 -8.17 -18.52 -21.27
CA PHE A 16 -9.61 -18.66 -21.53
C PHE A 16 -10.40 -18.95 -20.26
N LEU A 17 -10.01 -19.97 -19.49
CA LEU A 17 -10.70 -20.34 -18.27
C LEU A 17 -10.67 -19.20 -17.25
N ALA A 18 -9.53 -18.50 -17.12
CA ALA A 18 -9.42 -17.30 -16.30
C ALA A 18 -10.37 -16.19 -16.77
N GLY A 19 -10.44 -15.91 -18.08
CA GLY A 19 -11.34 -14.90 -18.63
C GLY A 19 -12.82 -15.23 -18.43
N VAL A 20 -13.23 -16.49 -18.61
CA VAL A 20 -14.59 -16.96 -18.33
C VAL A 20 -14.91 -16.83 -16.85
N TYR A 21 -13.98 -17.21 -15.99
CA TYR A 21 -14.12 -17.08 -14.55
C TYR A 21 -14.40 -15.62 -14.14
N PHE A 22 -13.54 -14.66 -14.51
CA PHE A 22 -13.77 -13.24 -14.16
C PHE A 22 -15.01 -12.65 -14.79
N PHE A 23 -15.35 -13.09 -16.00
CA PHE A 23 -16.59 -12.68 -16.66
C PHE A 23 -17.81 -13.14 -15.87
N LEU A 24 -17.84 -14.41 -15.44
CA LEU A 24 -18.93 -14.95 -14.63
C LEU A 24 -18.97 -14.32 -13.24
N GLU A 25 -17.82 -14.09 -12.61
CA GLU A 25 -17.72 -13.39 -11.32
C GLU A 25 -18.29 -11.97 -11.40
N PHE A 26 -17.98 -11.25 -12.48
CA PHE A 26 -18.45 -9.88 -12.66
C PHE A 26 -19.94 -9.80 -13.03
N LEU A 27 -20.46 -10.77 -13.78
CA LEU A 27 -21.84 -10.78 -14.29
C LEU A 27 -22.83 -11.35 -13.28
N LEU A 28 -22.45 -12.38 -12.53
CA LEU A 28 -23.35 -13.11 -11.66
C LEU A 28 -23.47 -12.44 -10.28
N PRO A 29 -24.67 -12.42 -9.68
CA PRO A 29 -24.84 -12.00 -8.29
C PRO A 29 -24.03 -12.90 -7.35
N LYS A 30 -23.49 -12.33 -6.26
CA LYS A 30 -22.71 -13.06 -5.24
C LYS A 30 -23.41 -14.33 -4.74
N SER A 31 -24.73 -14.28 -4.54
CA SER A 31 -25.53 -15.42 -4.11
C SER A 31 -25.53 -16.60 -5.09
N VAL A 32 -25.39 -16.34 -6.40
CA VAL A 32 -25.30 -17.38 -7.43
C VAL A 32 -23.91 -18.00 -7.45
N LEU A 33 -22.86 -17.20 -7.24
CA LEU A 33 -21.47 -17.65 -7.17
C LEU A 33 -21.21 -18.51 -5.92
N GLU A 34 -21.78 -18.12 -4.77
CA GLU A 34 -21.74 -18.88 -3.52
C GLU A 34 -22.48 -20.22 -3.66
N ALA A 35 -23.69 -20.22 -4.24
CA ALA A 35 -24.46 -21.45 -4.48
C ALA A 35 -23.76 -22.44 -5.44
N ALA A 36 -22.91 -21.94 -6.34
CA ALA A 36 -22.13 -22.75 -7.27
C ALA A 36 -20.80 -23.26 -6.66
N GLY A 37 -20.48 -22.93 -5.40
CA GLY A 37 -19.21 -23.31 -4.76
C GLY A 37 -17.99 -22.61 -5.35
N VAL A 38 -18.17 -21.47 -6.02
CA VAL A 38 -17.10 -20.73 -6.71
C VAL A 38 -16.40 -19.75 -5.75
N ALA A 39 -16.96 -19.51 -4.56
CA ALA A 39 -16.41 -18.60 -3.57
C ALA A 39 -15.00 -19.03 -3.09
N ASP A 40 -14.79 -20.32 -2.78
CA ASP A 40 -13.49 -20.82 -2.34
C ASP A 40 -12.44 -20.79 -3.47
N LEU A 41 -12.90 -20.94 -4.72
CA LEU A 41 -12.04 -20.84 -5.91
C LEU A 41 -11.54 -19.40 -6.14
N HIS A 42 -12.32 -18.39 -5.76
CA HIS A 42 -11.92 -16.98 -5.88
C HIS A 42 -10.67 -16.67 -5.07
N ASP A 43 -10.61 -17.14 -3.82
CA ASP A 43 -9.47 -16.88 -2.93
C ASP A 43 -8.18 -17.54 -3.46
N GLU A 44 -8.28 -18.78 -3.96
CA GLU A 44 -7.15 -19.48 -4.60
C GLU A 44 -6.68 -18.77 -5.88
N ILE A 45 -7.63 -18.37 -6.75
CA ILE A 45 -7.32 -17.64 -7.98
C ILE A 45 -6.66 -16.31 -7.64
N SER A 46 -7.20 -15.56 -6.68
CA SER A 46 -6.67 -14.27 -6.21
C SER A 46 -5.24 -14.41 -5.71
N ASN A 47 -4.96 -15.42 -4.87
CA ASN A 47 -3.60 -15.74 -4.42
C ASN A 47 -2.67 -16.07 -5.60
N GLY A 48 -3.15 -16.85 -6.57
CA GLY A 48 -2.42 -17.11 -7.82
C GLY A 48 -2.11 -15.83 -8.61
N PHE A 49 -3.05 -14.90 -8.69
CA PHE A 49 -2.85 -13.58 -9.30
C PHE A 49 -1.79 -12.75 -8.59
N ILE A 50 -1.78 -12.77 -7.25
CA ILE A 50 -0.74 -12.10 -6.46
C ILE A 50 0.63 -12.66 -6.82
N VAL A 51 0.79 -13.99 -6.83
CA VAL A 51 2.08 -14.65 -7.17
C VAL A 51 2.53 -14.28 -8.58
N VAL A 52 1.65 -14.38 -9.57
CA VAL A 52 1.96 -14.00 -10.96
C VAL A 52 2.25 -12.51 -11.07
N GLY A 53 1.52 -11.67 -10.35
CA GLY A 53 1.71 -10.22 -10.28
C GLY A 53 3.07 -9.84 -9.69
N THR A 54 3.49 -10.49 -8.60
CA THR A 54 4.82 -10.30 -8.00
C THR A 54 5.93 -10.72 -8.97
N MET A 55 5.77 -11.84 -9.68
CA MET A 55 6.72 -12.25 -10.71
C MET A 55 6.77 -11.25 -11.88
N ALA A 56 5.61 -10.78 -12.35
CA ALA A 56 5.51 -9.80 -13.42
C ALA A 56 6.18 -8.47 -13.04
N PHE A 57 6.05 -8.04 -11.78
CA PHE A 57 6.74 -6.88 -11.25
C PHE A 57 8.28 -7.06 -11.31
N GLY A 58 8.78 -8.21 -10.87
CA GLY A 58 10.20 -8.55 -10.97
C GLY A 58 10.71 -8.57 -12.41
N LEU A 59 9.96 -9.20 -13.32
CA LEU A 59 10.27 -9.19 -14.76
C LEU A 59 10.23 -7.78 -15.34
N GLY A 60 9.30 -6.93 -14.89
CA GLY A 60 9.19 -5.52 -15.28
C GLY A 60 10.45 -4.73 -14.94
N ILE A 61 10.96 -4.88 -13.70
CA ILE A 61 12.21 -4.26 -13.27
C ILE A 61 13.39 -4.75 -14.12
N ILE A 62 13.53 -6.08 -14.29
CA ILE A 62 14.60 -6.67 -15.12
C ILE A 62 14.53 -6.14 -16.55
N ASN A 63 13.33 -6.03 -17.12
CA ASN A 63 13.14 -5.52 -18.46
C ASN A 63 13.52 -4.03 -18.58
N LEU A 64 13.18 -3.20 -17.58
CA LEU A 64 13.60 -1.80 -17.53
C LEU A 64 15.13 -1.69 -17.52
N PHE A 65 15.82 -2.42 -16.66
CA PHE A 65 17.28 -2.45 -16.63
C PHE A 65 17.88 -2.96 -17.93
N ARG A 66 17.31 -4.01 -18.53
CA ARG A 66 17.81 -4.56 -19.80
C ARG A 66 17.65 -3.57 -20.94
N VAL A 67 16.46 -3.03 -21.15
CA VAL A 67 16.13 -2.14 -22.28
C VAL A 67 16.82 -0.78 -22.12
N HIS A 68 16.63 -0.14 -20.98
CA HIS A 68 17.19 1.20 -20.74
C HIS A 68 18.69 1.13 -20.41
N GLY A 69 19.16 0.06 -19.74
CA GLY A 69 20.59 -0.12 -19.44
C GLY A 69 21.39 -0.30 -20.72
N THR A 70 20.88 -1.06 -21.69
CA THR A 70 21.50 -1.17 -23.02
C THR A 70 21.56 0.20 -23.71
N ARG A 71 20.52 1.04 -23.62
CA ARG A 71 20.56 2.39 -24.22
C ARG A 71 21.63 3.29 -23.57
N VAL A 72 21.81 3.19 -22.26
CA VAL A 72 22.81 3.96 -21.50
C VAL A 72 24.22 3.47 -21.81
N VAL A 73 24.47 2.17 -21.72
CA VAL A 73 25.80 1.56 -21.96
C VAL A 73 26.27 1.82 -23.39
N PHE A 74 25.38 1.64 -24.38
CA PHE A 74 25.71 1.83 -25.78
C PHE A 74 25.43 3.26 -26.29
N ARG A 75 25.18 4.24 -25.40
CA ARG A 75 24.88 5.65 -25.71
C ARG A 75 23.97 5.85 -26.93
N ARG A 76 22.85 5.13 -26.96
CA ARG A 76 21.86 5.24 -28.05
C ARG A 76 21.10 6.57 -27.98
N ARG A 77 20.29 6.87 -29.01
CA ARG A 77 19.40 8.04 -28.99
C ARG A 77 18.57 8.05 -27.70
N ASP A 78 18.46 9.21 -27.06
CA ASP A 78 17.72 9.42 -25.80
C ASP A 78 18.30 8.68 -24.57
N TRP A 79 19.60 8.36 -24.59
CA TRP A 79 20.28 7.70 -23.47
C TRP A 79 20.22 8.50 -22.17
N LEU A 80 20.20 9.84 -22.24
CA LEU A 80 20.12 10.71 -21.06
C LEU A 80 18.82 10.49 -20.27
N TYR A 81 17.69 10.43 -20.96
CA TYR A 81 16.40 10.13 -20.31
C TYR A 81 16.36 8.72 -19.73
N SER A 82 16.98 7.76 -20.43
CA SER A 82 17.11 6.39 -19.93
C SER A 82 18.01 6.31 -18.69
N ALA A 83 19.09 7.11 -18.64
CA ALA A 83 19.96 7.22 -17.48
C ALA A 83 19.22 7.85 -16.29
N ALA A 84 18.49 8.94 -16.52
CA ALA A 84 17.67 9.59 -15.50
C ALA A 84 16.60 8.67 -14.92
N LEU A 85 15.94 7.87 -15.77
CA LEU A 85 14.96 6.88 -15.33
C LEU A 85 15.59 5.79 -14.45
N LEU A 86 16.72 5.21 -14.89
CA LEU A 86 17.39 4.16 -14.12
C LEU A 86 17.99 4.71 -12.82
N SER A 87 18.57 5.92 -12.83
CA SER A 87 19.08 6.55 -11.61
C SER A 87 17.95 6.84 -10.63
N GLY A 88 16.82 7.37 -11.11
CA GLY A 88 15.64 7.62 -10.28
C GLY A 88 15.08 6.34 -9.68
N LEU A 89 15.00 5.25 -10.45
CA LEU A 89 14.57 3.94 -9.99
C LEU A 89 15.49 3.41 -8.87
N VAL A 90 16.80 3.38 -9.10
CA VAL A 90 17.78 2.88 -8.12
C VAL A 90 17.77 3.73 -6.85
N LEU A 91 17.74 5.05 -7.01
CA LEU A 91 17.67 5.98 -5.89
C LEU A 91 16.41 5.75 -5.05
N MET A 92 15.22 5.73 -5.67
CA MET A 92 13.97 5.54 -4.93
C MET A 92 13.87 4.16 -4.31
N MET A 93 14.35 3.11 -4.98
CA MET A 93 14.39 1.76 -4.43
C MET A 93 15.31 1.68 -3.19
N THR A 94 16.42 2.42 -3.21
CA THR A 94 17.37 2.48 -2.09
C THR A 94 16.79 3.27 -0.92
N VAL A 95 16.23 4.46 -1.18
CA VAL A 95 15.63 5.32 -0.17
C VAL A 95 14.44 4.63 0.49
N THR A 96 13.52 4.08 -0.31
CA THR A 96 12.34 3.36 0.19
C THR A 96 12.71 2.06 0.88
N GLY A 97 13.71 1.33 0.37
CA GLY A 97 14.20 0.11 1.04
C GLY A 97 14.80 0.41 2.41
N GLN A 98 15.59 1.47 2.52
CA GLN A 98 16.15 1.91 3.80
C GLN A 98 15.05 2.38 4.77
N ASP A 99 14.08 3.14 4.26
CA ASP A 99 12.93 3.61 5.01
C ASP A 99 12.10 2.45 5.58
N TRP A 100 11.84 1.44 4.75
CA TRP A 100 11.16 0.21 5.15
C TRP A 100 11.95 -0.58 6.21
N LEU A 101 13.26 -0.77 6.03
CA LEU A 101 14.09 -1.43 7.03
C LEU A 101 14.10 -0.68 8.38
N ASN A 102 14.09 0.65 8.34
CA ASN A 102 14.03 1.48 9.54
C ASN A 102 12.66 1.42 10.23
N SER A 103 11.56 1.40 9.47
CA SER A 103 10.21 1.33 10.05
C SER A 103 9.87 -0.06 10.63
N LEU A 104 10.42 -1.13 10.05
CA LEU A 104 10.31 -2.48 10.61
C LEU A 104 10.91 -2.58 12.01
N SER A 105 12.10 -1.99 12.24
CA SER A 105 12.77 -2.09 13.54
C SER A 105 11.98 -1.39 14.66
N VAL A 106 11.27 -0.29 14.34
CA VAL A 106 10.36 0.40 15.27
C VAL A 106 9.16 -0.49 15.64
N THR A 107 8.57 -1.15 14.65
CA THR A 107 7.34 -1.94 14.83
C THR A 107 7.60 -3.24 15.60
N GLU A 108 8.69 -3.94 15.28
CA GLU A 108 9.02 -5.23 15.90
C GLU A 108 9.32 -5.08 17.40
N ARG A 109 9.99 -4.01 17.84
CA ARG A 109 10.36 -3.87 19.26
C ARG A 109 9.16 -3.70 20.19
N ASN A 110 8.14 -2.95 19.77
CA ASN A 110 6.89 -2.86 20.53
C ASN A 110 6.10 -4.18 20.49
N ARG A 111 6.22 -4.93 19.39
CA ARG A 111 5.57 -6.24 19.26
C ARG A 111 6.09 -7.24 20.28
N GLU A 112 7.41 -7.30 20.48
CA GLU A 112 8.04 -8.16 21.49
C GLU A 112 7.52 -7.85 22.91
N CYS A 113 7.52 -6.59 23.31
CA CYS A 113 7.02 -6.16 24.62
C CYS A 113 5.55 -6.53 24.83
N ARG A 114 4.70 -6.32 23.80
CA ARG A 114 3.28 -6.70 23.83
C ARG A 114 3.09 -8.22 23.90
N HIS A 115 3.93 -9.00 23.21
CA HIS A 115 3.87 -10.45 23.30
C HIS A 115 4.23 -10.94 24.72
N LEU A 116 5.22 -10.34 25.38
CA LEU A 116 5.55 -10.65 26.77
C LEU A 116 4.42 -10.27 27.72
N GLY A 117 3.81 -9.10 27.53
CA GLY A 117 2.61 -8.68 28.26
C GLY A 117 1.45 -9.67 28.10
N LYS A 118 1.19 -10.10 26.86
CA LYS A 118 0.14 -11.10 26.59
C LYS A 118 0.49 -12.47 27.17
N PHE A 119 1.77 -12.85 27.15
CA PHE A 119 2.22 -14.10 27.76
C PHE A 119 1.97 -14.13 29.26
N ALA A 120 2.17 -13.00 29.96
CA ALA A 120 1.83 -12.86 31.36
C ALA A 120 0.33 -13.06 31.65
N GLU A 121 -0.55 -12.49 30.81
CA GLU A 121 -2.00 -12.73 30.89
C GLU A 121 -2.34 -14.21 30.70
N VAL A 122 -1.74 -14.85 29.69
CA VAL A 122 -1.98 -16.27 29.37
C VAL A 122 -1.53 -17.19 30.52
N ILE A 123 -0.43 -16.88 31.21
CA ILE A 123 0.01 -17.67 32.38
C ILE A 123 -1.06 -17.69 33.47
N VAL A 124 -1.67 -16.53 33.76
CA VAL A 124 -2.70 -16.38 34.81
C VAL A 124 -4.02 -17.02 34.36
N GLU A 125 -4.40 -16.84 33.09
CA GLU A 125 -5.59 -17.43 32.50
C GLU A 125 -5.54 -18.97 32.51
N ASP A 126 -4.44 -19.56 32.06
CA ASP A 126 -4.26 -21.02 32.07
C ASP A 126 -4.26 -21.60 33.49
N SER A 127 -3.68 -20.88 34.45
CA SER A 127 -3.68 -21.28 35.86
C SER A 127 -5.09 -21.27 36.45
N THR A 128 -5.93 -20.30 36.05
CA THR A 128 -7.32 -20.19 36.50
C THR A 128 -8.20 -21.26 35.87
N ASN A 129 -7.97 -21.57 34.59
CA ASN A 129 -8.76 -22.53 33.81
C ASN A 129 -8.33 -24.00 34.00
N GLY A 130 -7.27 -24.27 34.78
CA GLY A 130 -6.83 -25.63 35.09
C GLY A 130 -6.31 -26.41 33.88
N ARG A 131 -5.63 -25.71 32.96
CA ARG A 131 -5.14 -26.30 31.70
C ARG A 131 -3.91 -27.19 31.94
N GLU A 132 -3.98 -28.46 31.56
CA GLU A 132 -2.90 -29.44 31.77
C GLU A 132 -2.01 -29.70 30.55
N ASP A 133 -2.39 -29.20 29.36
CA ASP A 133 -1.64 -29.34 28.09
C ASP A 133 -0.47 -28.36 27.95
N VAL A 134 -0.18 -27.58 29.00
CA VAL A 134 0.82 -26.48 28.99
C VAL A 134 1.97 -26.73 29.98
N PRO A 135 3.16 -26.16 29.72
CA PRO A 135 4.29 -26.27 30.64
C PRO A 135 3.98 -25.73 32.06
N PRO A 136 4.69 -26.22 33.10
CA PRO A 136 4.43 -25.82 34.49
C PRO A 136 4.47 -24.30 34.70
N ARG A 137 3.58 -23.79 35.56
CA ARG A 137 3.47 -22.35 35.87
C ARG A 137 4.81 -21.72 36.27
N THR A 138 5.55 -22.35 37.18
CA THR A 138 6.86 -21.86 37.64
C THR A 138 7.89 -21.77 36.51
N TYR A 139 7.89 -22.75 35.59
CA TYR A 139 8.78 -22.70 34.42
C TYR A 139 8.44 -21.52 33.51
N ARG A 140 7.15 -21.29 33.23
CA ARG A 140 6.68 -20.18 32.40
C ARG A 140 6.96 -18.82 33.03
N ILE A 141 6.78 -18.68 34.34
CA ILE A 141 7.11 -17.45 35.10
C ILE A 141 8.60 -17.14 35.00
N ASN A 142 9.47 -18.13 35.25
CA ASN A 142 10.92 -17.93 35.15
C ASN A 142 11.33 -17.54 33.73
N LYS A 143 10.71 -18.13 32.70
CA LYS A 143 10.96 -17.77 31.30
C LYS A 143 10.42 -16.39 30.93
N LEU A 144 9.27 -15.98 31.47
CA LEU A 144 8.77 -14.62 31.33
C LEU A 144 9.75 -13.63 31.94
N HIS A 145 10.18 -13.85 33.18
CA HIS A 145 11.13 -12.97 33.87
C HIS A 145 12.47 -12.86 33.12
N GLU A 146 13.07 -13.99 32.75
CA GLU A 146 14.31 -14.03 31.95
C GLU A 146 14.15 -13.25 30.63
N ALA A 147 13.03 -13.44 29.91
CA ALA A 147 12.78 -12.75 28.67
C ALA A 147 12.58 -11.23 28.87
N VAL A 148 11.84 -10.84 29.91
CA VAL A 148 11.63 -9.43 30.25
C VAL A 148 12.96 -8.75 30.60
N GLU A 149 13.80 -9.37 31.43
CA GLU A 149 15.12 -8.83 31.79
C GLU A 149 16.01 -8.61 30.56
N VAL A 150 16.06 -9.61 29.66
CA VAL A 150 16.81 -9.49 28.40
C VAL A 150 16.25 -8.37 27.51
N THR A 151 14.93 -8.27 27.39
CA THR A 151 14.28 -7.23 26.58
C THR A 151 14.54 -5.83 27.14
N ILE A 152 14.41 -5.63 28.45
CA ILE A 152 14.69 -4.34 29.10
C ILE A 152 16.14 -3.95 28.91
N LYS A 153 17.07 -4.87 29.12
CA LYS A 153 18.51 -4.62 28.90
C LYS A 153 18.80 -4.18 27.47
N ASN A 154 18.19 -4.84 26.48
CA ASN A 154 18.34 -4.47 25.07
C ASN A 154 17.76 -3.08 24.79
N ILE A 155 16.57 -2.78 25.31
CA ILE A 155 15.93 -1.46 25.19
C ILE A 155 16.81 -0.37 25.81
N SER A 156 17.35 -0.59 27.02
CA SER A 156 18.21 0.37 27.69
C SER A 156 19.49 0.68 26.89
N LEU A 157 20.12 -0.34 26.30
CA LEU A 157 21.33 -0.17 25.48
C LEU A 157 21.05 0.56 24.16
N GLU A 158 19.91 0.30 23.55
CA GLU A 158 19.50 0.95 22.30
C GLU A 158 19.05 2.39 22.53
N HIS A 159 18.32 2.62 23.61
CA HIS A 159 17.86 3.93 24.04
C HIS A 159 19.02 4.92 24.24
N GLU A 160 20.08 4.50 24.94
CA GLU A 160 21.26 5.34 25.19
C GLU A 160 21.93 5.78 23.87
N LYS A 161 22.04 4.85 22.91
CA LYS A 161 22.59 5.14 21.58
C LYS A 161 21.70 6.09 20.79
N ALA A 162 20.38 5.85 20.81
CA ALA A 162 19.41 6.66 20.08
C ALA A 162 19.45 8.12 20.53
N ILE A 163 19.41 8.38 21.84
CA ILE A 163 19.45 9.75 22.40
C ILE A 163 20.74 10.47 21.99
N LYS A 164 21.89 9.79 22.09
CA LYS A 164 23.19 10.40 21.76
C LYS A 164 23.26 10.87 20.31
N THR A 165 22.66 10.14 19.38
CA THR A 165 22.59 10.52 17.96
C THR A 165 21.58 11.64 17.72
N LEU A 166 20.47 11.65 18.46
CA LEU A 166 19.38 12.62 18.29
C LEU A 166 19.69 14.01 18.84
N SER A 167 20.32 14.11 20.01
CA SER A 167 20.51 15.37 20.74
C SER A 167 21.28 16.46 19.97
N GLN A 168 22.03 16.10 18.93
CA GLN A 168 22.81 17.04 18.11
C GLN A 168 22.05 17.62 16.90
N SER A 169 20.90 17.06 16.53
CA SER A 169 20.22 17.36 15.26
C SER A 169 18.73 17.69 15.38
N LEU A 170 18.20 17.71 16.61
CA LEU A 170 16.80 17.99 16.89
C LEU A 170 16.54 19.49 17.08
N GLU A 171 15.38 19.92 16.62
CA GLU A 171 14.79 21.21 16.98
C GLU A 171 14.40 21.22 18.47
N GLU A 172 14.36 22.42 19.07
CA GLU A 172 14.14 22.60 20.51
C GLU A 172 12.86 21.93 21.04
N VAL A 173 11.76 22.00 20.28
CA VAL A 173 10.47 21.39 20.64
C VAL A 173 10.55 19.86 20.69
N SER A 174 11.13 19.24 19.65
CA SER A 174 11.31 17.78 19.58
C SER A 174 12.27 17.27 20.66
N LEU A 175 13.26 18.09 21.03
CA LEU A 175 14.23 17.78 22.07
C LEU A 175 13.59 17.76 23.47
N VAL A 176 12.72 18.72 23.79
CA VAL A 176 11.96 18.72 25.05
C VAL A 176 11.07 17.48 25.14
N ARG A 177 10.35 17.15 24.07
CA ARG A 177 9.50 15.95 24.04
C ARG A 177 10.30 14.65 24.19
N LEU A 178 11.47 14.57 23.55
CA LEU A 178 12.36 13.41 23.69
C LEU A 178 12.87 13.26 25.13
N GLN A 179 13.22 14.36 25.80
CA GLN A 179 13.66 14.34 27.21
C GLN A 179 12.55 13.87 28.15
N GLU A 180 11.32 14.32 27.93
CA GLU A 180 10.15 13.88 28.70
C GLU A 180 9.93 12.37 28.55
N LEU A 181 9.89 11.87 27.31
CA LEU A 181 9.74 10.44 27.04
C LEU A 181 10.90 9.60 27.58
N THR A 182 12.12 10.14 27.55
CA THR A 182 13.30 9.51 28.13
C THR A 182 13.15 9.33 29.64
N LYS A 183 12.63 10.35 30.33
CA LYS A 183 12.34 10.28 31.76
C LYS A 183 11.25 9.24 32.05
N GLU A 184 10.14 9.27 31.30
CA GLU A 184 9.06 8.30 31.41
C GLU A 184 9.56 6.86 31.20
N LEU A 185 10.43 6.64 30.21
CA LEU A 185 11.00 5.32 29.92
C LEU A 185 11.88 4.82 31.08
N ASN A 186 12.77 5.65 31.59
CA ASN A 186 13.66 5.28 32.70
C ASN A 186 12.87 4.95 33.98
N GLU A 187 11.79 5.69 34.26
CA GLU A 187 10.89 5.41 35.37
C GLU A 187 10.16 4.07 35.17
N ALA A 188 9.62 3.82 33.97
CA ALA A 188 8.95 2.57 33.65
C ALA A 188 9.89 1.35 33.74
N ILE A 189 11.13 1.49 33.26
CA ILE A 189 12.16 0.45 33.36
C ILE A 189 12.48 0.16 34.83
N LEU A 190 12.74 1.20 35.65
CA LEU A 190 13.04 1.04 37.06
C LEU A 190 11.93 0.31 37.83
N LEU A 191 10.67 0.66 37.54
CA LEU A 191 9.50 0.00 38.15
C LEU A 191 9.35 -1.46 37.70
N THR A 192 9.82 -1.80 36.49
CA THR A 192 9.76 -3.16 35.95
C THR A 192 10.87 -4.03 36.53
N ASP A 193 12.11 -3.51 36.60
CA ASP A 193 13.27 -4.19 37.18
C ASP A 193 13.12 -4.42 38.70
N GLY A 194 12.27 -3.62 39.37
CA GLY A 194 11.97 -3.80 40.79
C GLY A 194 11.13 -5.03 41.11
N ILE A 195 10.56 -5.73 40.12
CA ILE A 195 9.76 -6.95 40.31
C ILE A 195 10.70 -8.15 40.21
N THR A 196 11.00 -8.80 41.34
CA THR A 196 11.93 -9.92 41.37
C THR A 196 11.25 -11.25 41.06
N ALA A 197 12.03 -12.27 40.67
CA ALA A 197 11.57 -13.63 40.46
C ALA A 197 10.81 -14.21 41.67
N ASP A 198 11.18 -13.80 42.89
CA ASP A 198 10.56 -14.26 44.13
C ASP A 198 9.18 -13.61 44.37
N ASP A 199 8.93 -12.42 43.83
CA ASP A 199 7.66 -11.68 43.95
C ASP A 199 6.56 -12.24 43.04
N LEU A 200 6.94 -13.00 42.01
CA LEU A 200 6.05 -13.53 40.96
C LEU A 200 5.21 -14.75 41.39
N ALA A 201 5.08 -14.99 42.69
CA ALA A 201 4.20 -16.02 43.21
C ALA A 201 2.71 -15.68 43.00
N ALA A 202 2.34 -14.40 43.11
CA ALA A 202 0.96 -13.92 43.04
C ALA A 202 0.55 -13.53 41.61
N ASP A 203 -0.68 -13.88 41.20
CA ASP A 203 -1.22 -13.58 39.87
C ASP A 203 -1.26 -12.06 39.57
N GLU A 204 -1.53 -11.25 40.60
CA GLU A 204 -1.52 -9.78 40.48
C GLU A 204 -0.14 -9.25 40.05
N GLN A 205 0.95 -9.82 40.58
CA GLN A 205 2.31 -9.40 40.26
C GLN A 205 2.72 -9.83 38.85
N ILE A 206 2.25 -10.99 38.37
CA ILE A 206 2.47 -11.45 36.99
C ILE A 206 1.76 -10.50 36.01
N LEU A 207 0.50 -10.15 36.27
CA LEU A 207 -0.26 -9.21 35.44
C LEU A 207 0.35 -7.81 35.48
N LEU A 208 0.84 -7.37 36.65
CA LEU A 208 1.52 -6.10 36.79
C LEU A 208 2.79 -6.06 35.93
N LEU A 209 3.64 -7.10 36.02
CA LEU A 209 4.84 -7.22 35.19
C LEU A 209 4.49 -7.13 33.69
N GLY A 210 3.46 -7.88 33.26
CA GLY A 210 2.99 -7.86 31.88
C GLY A 210 2.50 -6.49 31.39
N ARG A 211 1.81 -5.74 32.26
CA ARG A 211 1.38 -4.36 31.97
C ARG A 211 2.57 -3.42 31.87
N ARG A 212 3.54 -3.54 32.78
CA ARG A 212 4.74 -2.68 32.83
C ARG A 212 5.64 -2.86 31.61
N ILE A 213 5.94 -4.10 31.22
CA ILE A 213 6.72 -4.34 29.99
C ILE A 213 5.99 -3.81 28.74
N THR A 214 4.66 -3.89 28.71
CA THR A 214 3.87 -3.30 27.63
C THR A 214 3.95 -1.77 27.62
N GLU A 215 3.88 -1.11 28.78
CA GLU A 215 4.12 0.35 28.90
C GLU A 215 5.51 0.75 28.41
N VAL A 216 6.56 0.01 28.82
CA VAL A 216 7.94 0.23 28.36
C VAL A 216 8.01 0.17 26.83
N GLY A 217 7.42 -0.85 26.20
CA GLY A 217 7.38 -1.00 24.75
C GLY A 217 6.70 0.16 24.03
N VAL A 218 5.59 0.66 24.57
CA VAL A 218 4.84 1.80 23.99
C VAL A 218 5.64 3.11 24.09
N ILE A 219 6.29 3.36 25.23
CA ILE A 219 7.12 4.56 25.39
C ILE A 219 8.34 4.49 24.47
N PHE A 220 8.98 3.33 24.39
CA PHE A 220 10.13 3.12 23.53
C PHE A 220 9.79 3.29 22.04
N GLU A 221 8.63 2.81 21.60
CA GLU A 221 8.14 3.03 20.23
C GLU A 221 8.05 4.53 19.90
N LYS A 222 7.52 5.35 20.81
CA LYS A 222 7.40 6.80 20.59
C LYS A 222 8.78 7.44 20.40
N ILE A 223 9.78 7.02 21.18
CA ILE A 223 11.16 7.50 21.05
C ILE A 223 11.75 7.11 19.69
N LEU A 224 11.60 5.84 19.30
CA LEU A 224 12.07 5.34 18.00
C LEU A 224 11.36 6.01 16.81
N ARG A 225 10.07 6.34 16.95
CA ARG A 225 9.33 7.10 15.93
C ARG A 225 9.91 8.51 15.75
N ILE A 226 10.18 9.22 16.83
CA ILE A 226 10.84 10.55 16.76
C ILE A 226 12.21 10.42 16.08
N GLN A 227 12.95 9.36 16.41
CA GLN A 227 14.23 9.06 15.77
C GLN A 227 14.10 8.87 14.26
N TYR A 228 13.13 8.06 13.86
CA TYR A 228 12.85 7.76 12.46
C TYR A 228 12.41 9.01 11.69
N GLU A 229 11.51 9.82 12.25
CA GLU A 229 11.02 11.07 11.64
C GLU A 229 12.18 12.03 11.31
N HIS A 230 13.19 12.10 12.17
CA HIS A 230 14.36 12.95 11.98
C HIS A 230 15.52 12.27 11.24
N SER A 231 15.40 10.97 10.93
CA SER A 231 16.43 10.20 10.26
C SER A 231 16.69 10.73 8.85
N THR A 232 17.94 10.61 8.40
CA THR A 232 18.33 10.99 7.03
C THR A 232 17.54 10.21 5.98
N GLY A 233 17.19 8.95 6.25
CA GLY A 233 16.39 8.12 5.36
C GLY A 233 15.01 8.72 5.11
N ASN A 234 14.27 9.05 6.18
CA ASN A 234 12.95 9.68 6.07
C ASN A 234 13.03 11.05 5.39
N LYS A 235 14.02 11.89 5.75
CA LYS A 235 14.22 13.20 5.11
C LYS A 235 14.47 13.09 3.61
N LEU A 236 15.28 12.13 3.18
CA LEU A 236 15.52 11.84 1.76
C LEU A 236 14.24 11.36 1.08
N TYR A 237 13.50 10.45 1.71
CA TYR A 237 12.21 9.97 1.19
C TYR A 237 11.24 11.13 0.95
N LEU A 238 11.01 11.98 1.96
CA LEU A 238 10.13 13.15 1.85
C LEU A 238 10.60 14.11 0.76
N PHE A 239 11.91 14.35 0.65
CA PHE A 239 12.46 15.20 -0.40
C PHE A 239 12.16 14.67 -1.82
N PHE A 240 12.41 13.38 -2.07
CA PHE A 240 12.19 12.81 -3.39
C PHE A 240 10.72 12.58 -3.70
N PHE A 241 9.94 12.14 -2.71
CA PHE A 241 8.53 11.82 -2.90
C PHE A 241 7.66 13.09 -2.87
N GLU A 242 7.63 13.81 -1.76
CA GLU A 242 6.79 15.00 -1.64
C GLU A 242 7.40 16.20 -2.37
N GLY A 243 8.70 16.43 -2.15
CA GLY A 243 9.40 17.58 -2.73
C GLY A 243 9.46 17.51 -4.26
N LEU A 244 9.91 16.39 -4.83
CA LEU A 244 10.03 16.24 -6.28
C LEU A 244 8.79 15.60 -6.90
N PHE A 245 8.46 14.36 -6.59
CA PHE A 245 7.42 13.62 -7.32
C PHE A 245 6.04 14.29 -7.24
N VAL A 246 5.57 14.65 -6.03
CA VAL A 246 4.27 15.29 -5.84
C VAL A 246 4.25 16.70 -6.45
N SER A 247 5.29 17.51 -6.25
CA SER A 247 5.35 18.87 -6.82
C SER A 247 5.47 18.90 -8.34
N LEU A 248 6.25 17.99 -8.95
CA LEU A 248 6.29 17.86 -10.41
C LEU A 248 4.95 17.35 -10.95
N GLY A 249 4.32 16.41 -10.24
CA GLY A 249 2.98 15.93 -10.56
C GLY A 249 1.95 17.06 -10.54
N SER A 250 1.95 17.90 -9.51
CA SER A 250 1.04 19.04 -9.39
C SER A 250 1.27 20.09 -10.48
N ALA A 251 2.53 20.33 -10.87
CA ALA A 251 2.86 21.19 -12.02
C ALA A 251 2.30 20.61 -13.33
N MET A 252 2.42 19.31 -13.56
CA MET A 252 1.83 18.64 -14.72
C MET A 252 0.30 18.72 -14.71
N PHE A 253 -0.34 18.50 -13.57
CA PHE A 253 -1.80 18.62 -13.44
C PHE A 253 -2.29 20.07 -13.61
N SER A 254 -1.53 21.05 -13.13
CA SER A 254 -1.82 22.47 -13.33
C SER A 254 -1.82 22.83 -14.82
N LEU A 255 -0.79 22.40 -15.56
CA LEU A 255 -0.76 22.55 -17.02
C LEU A 255 -1.93 21.83 -17.69
N LEU A 256 -2.23 20.60 -17.26
CA LEU A 256 -3.34 19.82 -17.80
C LEU A 256 -4.69 20.56 -17.64
N GLY A 257 -4.91 21.26 -16.53
CA GLY A 257 -6.12 22.07 -16.32
C GLY A 257 -6.33 23.12 -17.41
N VAL A 258 -5.28 23.88 -17.76
CA VAL A 258 -5.35 24.89 -18.83
C VAL A 258 -5.61 24.24 -20.20
N TYR A 259 -4.99 23.08 -20.47
CA TYR A 259 -5.24 22.32 -21.69
C TYR A 259 -6.68 21.81 -21.78
N ILE A 260 -7.24 21.30 -20.68
CA ILE A 260 -8.64 20.85 -20.62
C ILE A 260 -9.57 22.03 -20.87
N ALA A 261 -9.34 23.19 -20.24
CA ALA A 261 -10.15 24.40 -20.46
C ALA A 261 -10.10 24.86 -21.93
N SER A 262 -8.91 24.88 -22.54
CA SER A 262 -8.72 25.24 -23.95
C SER A 262 -9.39 24.22 -24.90
N ALA A 263 -9.24 22.93 -24.64
CA ALA A 263 -9.87 21.86 -25.41
C ALA A 263 -11.40 21.92 -25.29
N ALA A 264 -11.93 22.13 -24.08
CA ALA A 264 -13.35 22.30 -23.81
C ALA A 264 -13.91 23.51 -24.56
N TYR A 265 -13.28 24.69 -24.48
CA TYR A 265 -13.71 25.88 -25.22
C TYR A 265 -13.78 25.62 -26.73
N ARG A 266 -12.77 24.94 -27.30
CA ARG A 266 -12.78 24.58 -28.72
C ARG A 266 -13.86 23.56 -29.08
N ALA A 267 -14.13 22.59 -28.21
CA ALA A 267 -15.12 21.54 -28.41
C ALA A 267 -16.57 22.03 -28.23
N PHE A 268 -16.80 22.99 -27.32
CA PHE A 268 -18.11 23.57 -27.03
C PHE A 268 -18.50 24.75 -27.93
N ARG A 269 -17.71 25.08 -28.96
CA ARG A 269 -18.16 26.03 -29.98
C ARG A 269 -19.42 25.45 -30.63
N ILE A 270 -20.58 26.05 -30.33
CA ILE A 270 -21.89 25.60 -30.80
C ILE A 270 -21.87 25.57 -32.33
N ARG A 271 -21.79 24.36 -32.87
CA ARG A 271 -21.84 24.07 -34.32
C ARG A 271 -23.05 23.23 -34.69
N SER A 272 -23.76 22.69 -33.71
CA SER A 272 -24.97 21.89 -33.90
C SER A 272 -25.87 21.95 -32.67
N VAL A 273 -27.11 21.48 -32.82
CA VAL A 273 -28.11 21.40 -31.74
C VAL A 273 -27.67 20.40 -30.66
N GLU A 274 -27.01 19.32 -31.06
CA GLU A 274 -26.47 18.31 -30.15
C GLU A 274 -25.37 18.88 -29.27
N SER A 275 -24.44 19.68 -29.83
CA SER A 275 -23.38 20.34 -29.06
C SER A 275 -23.95 21.37 -28.07
N LEU A 276 -25.05 22.05 -28.44
CA LEU A 276 -25.75 22.97 -27.53
C LEU A 276 -26.38 22.22 -26.35
N LEU A 277 -27.06 21.10 -26.60
CA LEU A 277 -27.66 20.29 -25.55
C LEU A 277 -26.60 19.77 -24.58
N MET A 278 -25.46 19.29 -25.10
CA MET A 278 -24.33 18.86 -24.28
C MET A 278 -23.73 20.00 -23.45
N MET A 279 -23.62 21.19 -24.02
CA MET A 279 -23.13 22.37 -23.31
C MET A 279 -24.08 22.79 -22.18
N LEU A 280 -25.40 22.81 -22.43
CA LEU A 280 -26.40 23.14 -21.41
C LEU A 280 -26.39 22.10 -20.28
N ALA A 281 -26.35 20.81 -20.62
CA ALA A 281 -26.23 19.75 -19.62
C ALA A 281 -24.96 19.89 -18.77
N ALA A 282 -23.82 20.20 -19.40
CA ALA A 282 -22.55 20.43 -18.71
C ALA A 282 -22.61 21.64 -17.75
N VAL A 283 -23.20 22.76 -18.19
CA VAL A 283 -23.37 23.96 -17.35
C VAL A 283 -24.26 23.68 -16.15
N VAL A 284 -25.40 23.01 -16.36
CA VAL A 284 -26.32 22.63 -15.26
C VAL A 284 -25.61 21.72 -14.26
N VAL A 285 -24.86 20.72 -14.73
CA VAL A 285 -24.09 19.82 -13.86
C VAL A 285 -22.99 20.57 -13.12
N MET A 286 -22.26 21.48 -13.76
CA MET A 286 -21.23 22.28 -13.10
C MET A 286 -21.82 23.18 -12.02
N LEU A 287 -22.93 23.86 -12.30
CA LEU A 287 -23.61 24.74 -11.33
C LEU A 287 -24.18 23.97 -10.13
N GLY A 288 -24.70 22.75 -10.34
CA GLY A 288 -25.17 21.90 -9.25
C GLY A 288 -24.07 21.17 -8.47
N GLN A 289 -22.80 21.24 -8.91
CA GLN A 289 -21.65 20.58 -8.25
C GLN A 289 -20.91 21.53 -7.30
N ILE A 290 -20.82 22.81 -7.64
CA ILE A 290 -20.15 23.84 -6.84
C ILE A 290 -21.16 24.50 -5.89
N SER A 291 -20.72 25.04 -4.76
CA SER A 291 -21.59 25.71 -3.77
C SER A 291 -22.28 26.99 -4.26
N PHE A 292 -22.21 27.31 -5.55
CA PHE A 292 -22.85 28.48 -6.15
C PHE A 292 -24.36 28.31 -6.33
N TYR A 293 -24.88 27.08 -6.26
CA TYR A 293 -26.32 26.82 -6.43
C TYR A 293 -27.18 27.58 -5.41
N GLU A 294 -26.69 27.82 -4.20
CA GLU A 294 -27.39 28.56 -3.13
C GLU A 294 -27.85 29.96 -3.59
N TYR A 295 -27.12 30.59 -4.53
CA TYR A 295 -27.44 31.93 -5.03
C TYR A 295 -28.32 31.92 -6.29
N VAL A 296 -28.47 30.77 -6.95
CA VAL A 296 -29.17 30.65 -8.24
C VAL A 296 -30.50 29.91 -8.05
N SER A 297 -30.47 28.71 -7.47
CA SER A 297 -31.64 27.89 -7.20
C SER A 297 -31.23 26.68 -6.34
N GLU A 298 -31.99 26.43 -5.27
CA GLU A 298 -31.82 25.27 -4.39
C GLU A 298 -32.08 23.92 -5.08
N ASP A 299 -32.74 23.91 -6.26
CA ASP A 299 -33.07 22.70 -7.01
C ASP A 299 -31.96 22.23 -7.96
N LEU A 300 -30.93 23.05 -8.23
CA LEU A 300 -29.83 22.69 -9.14
C LEU A 300 -29.10 21.39 -8.77
N PRO A 301 -28.79 21.11 -7.48
CA PRO A 301 -28.22 19.82 -7.08
C PRO A 301 -29.14 18.64 -7.41
N ASN A 302 -30.45 18.77 -7.23
CA ASN A 302 -31.44 17.73 -7.54
C ASN A 302 -31.49 17.45 -9.05
N ILE A 303 -31.47 18.51 -9.87
CA ILE A 303 -31.45 18.39 -11.34
C ILE A 303 -30.15 17.73 -11.81
N ARG A 304 -29.00 18.16 -11.26
CA ARG A 304 -27.70 17.52 -11.52
C ARG A 304 -27.74 16.04 -11.17
N GLN A 305 -28.25 15.70 -9.97
CA GLN A 305 -28.33 14.32 -9.50
C GLN A 305 -29.20 13.48 -10.44
N TRP A 306 -30.39 13.95 -10.80
CA TRP A 306 -31.25 13.27 -11.76
C TRP A 306 -30.55 13.02 -13.11
N LEU A 307 -29.82 14.02 -13.62
CA LEU A 307 -29.08 13.90 -14.87
C LEU A 307 -27.92 12.88 -14.78
N LEU A 308 -27.25 12.79 -13.64
CA LEU A 308 -26.16 11.83 -13.41
C LEU A 308 -26.66 10.39 -13.14
N GLU A 309 -27.80 10.25 -12.47
CA GLU A 309 -28.35 8.95 -12.03
C GLU A 309 -29.25 8.28 -13.06
N VAL A 310 -29.94 9.05 -13.90
CA VAL A 310 -30.90 8.48 -14.87
C VAL A 310 -30.26 8.35 -16.26
N PRO A 311 -30.13 9.43 -17.07
CA PRO A 311 -29.63 9.29 -18.44
C PRO A 311 -28.14 8.96 -18.47
N ASN A 312 -27.33 9.56 -17.61
CA ASN A 312 -25.89 9.29 -17.57
C ASN A 312 -25.60 7.85 -17.13
N THR A 313 -26.26 7.35 -16.08
CA THR A 313 -26.07 5.94 -15.67
C THR A 313 -26.58 4.97 -16.73
N ALA A 314 -27.69 5.25 -17.42
CA ALA A 314 -28.15 4.43 -18.55
C ALA A 314 -27.11 4.39 -19.68
N ALA A 315 -26.57 5.55 -20.07
CA ALA A 315 -25.52 5.65 -21.09
C ALA A 315 -24.24 4.93 -20.66
N PHE A 316 -23.78 5.12 -19.42
CA PHE A 316 -22.61 4.44 -18.89
C PHE A 316 -22.80 2.92 -18.79
N ARG A 317 -24.01 2.44 -18.48
CA ARG A 317 -24.32 1.01 -18.53
C ARG A 317 -24.18 0.47 -19.95
N ALA A 318 -24.72 1.16 -20.95
CA ALA A 318 -24.56 0.78 -22.36
C ALA A 318 -23.09 0.80 -22.81
N ILE A 319 -22.33 1.85 -22.45
CA ILE A 319 -20.89 1.95 -22.74
C ILE A 319 -20.13 0.82 -22.05
N LYS A 320 -20.43 0.51 -20.78
CA LYS A 320 -19.79 -0.61 -20.06
C LYS A 320 -20.07 -1.94 -20.75
N ILE A 321 -21.31 -2.20 -21.15
CA ILE A 321 -21.66 -3.41 -21.91
C ILE A 321 -20.87 -3.44 -23.23
N GLY A 322 -20.84 -2.35 -23.99
CA GLY A 322 -20.09 -2.25 -25.24
C GLY A 322 -18.58 -2.44 -25.05
N ALA A 323 -18.00 -1.85 -24.01
CA ALA A 323 -16.60 -2.00 -23.65
C ALA A 323 -16.28 -3.43 -23.18
N MET A 324 -17.20 -4.09 -22.48
CA MET A 324 -17.06 -5.51 -22.10
C MET A 324 -17.09 -6.41 -23.33
N ILE A 325 -18.01 -6.17 -24.27
CA ILE A 325 -18.05 -6.90 -25.54
C ILE A 325 -16.78 -6.64 -26.36
N ALA A 326 -16.33 -5.40 -26.46
CA ALA A 326 -15.10 -5.04 -27.16
C ALA A 326 -13.87 -5.67 -26.49
N GLY A 327 -13.82 -5.66 -25.15
CA GLY A 327 -12.80 -6.35 -24.36
C GLY A 327 -12.80 -7.85 -24.60
N LEU A 328 -13.99 -8.48 -24.66
CA LEU A 328 -14.17 -9.88 -24.99
C LEU A 328 -13.67 -10.19 -26.41
N VAL A 329 -14.01 -9.34 -27.40
CA VAL A 329 -13.51 -9.46 -28.78
C VAL A 329 -12.01 -9.29 -28.85
N MET A 330 -11.42 -8.33 -28.15
CA MET A 330 -9.96 -8.15 -28.08
C MET A 330 -9.30 -9.33 -27.38
N ALA A 331 -9.88 -9.85 -26.31
CA ALA A 331 -9.42 -11.07 -25.65
C ALA A 331 -9.43 -12.26 -26.61
N PHE A 332 -10.51 -12.45 -27.39
CA PHE A 332 -10.58 -13.46 -28.43
C PHE A 332 -9.55 -13.22 -29.55
N ARG A 333 -9.36 -11.99 -30.01
CA ARG A 333 -8.36 -11.64 -31.05
C ARG A 333 -6.94 -11.95 -30.58
N MET A 334 -6.60 -11.58 -29.35
CA MET A 334 -5.33 -11.93 -28.71
C MET A 334 -5.19 -13.45 -28.54
N TRP A 335 -6.25 -14.12 -28.08
CA TRP A 335 -6.28 -15.57 -27.88
C TRP A 335 -6.06 -16.35 -29.19
N PHE A 336 -6.77 -16.00 -30.25
CA PHE A 336 -6.60 -16.61 -31.56
C PHE A 336 -5.32 -16.13 -32.28
N SER A 337 -4.53 -15.23 -31.66
CA SER A 337 -3.30 -14.68 -32.23
C SER A 337 -3.53 -14.06 -33.61
N ILE A 338 -4.71 -13.50 -33.84
CA ILE A 338 -5.08 -12.87 -35.12
C ILE A 338 -4.27 -11.57 -35.32
N GLU A 339 -3.74 -11.00 -34.24
CA GLU A 339 -2.90 -9.79 -34.24
C GLU A 339 -1.40 -10.05 -34.40
N SER A 340 -0.97 -11.29 -34.67
CA SER A 340 0.44 -11.52 -35.01
C SER A 340 0.72 -11.03 -36.44
N GLU A 341 0.80 -9.72 -36.63
CA GLU A 341 1.74 -9.22 -37.62
C GLU A 341 3.12 -9.69 -37.17
N SER A 342 3.70 -10.59 -37.96
CA SER A 342 5.07 -11.01 -37.80
C SER A 342 5.95 -9.77 -37.88
N PHE A 343 6.61 -9.44 -36.77
CA PHE A 343 7.64 -8.40 -36.68
C PHE A 343 8.87 -8.65 -37.60
N SER A 344 8.78 -9.58 -38.56
CA SER A 344 9.86 -10.04 -39.43
C SER A 344 9.76 -9.60 -40.90
N SER A 345 8.72 -8.89 -41.35
CA SER A 345 8.58 -8.55 -42.79
C SER A 345 9.05 -7.15 -43.21
N ARG A 346 9.63 -6.34 -42.31
CA ARG A 346 10.21 -5.01 -42.65
C ARG A 346 11.72 -4.90 -42.45
N ARG A 347 12.47 -5.92 -42.87
CA ARG A 347 13.87 -5.74 -43.29
C ARG A 347 14.03 -6.33 -44.69
N GLY A 348 13.82 -5.48 -45.68
CA GLY A 348 13.88 -5.87 -47.09
C GLY A 348 13.40 -4.74 -47.97
N GLN A 349 14.02 -3.56 -47.83
CA GLN A 349 14.27 -2.55 -48.86
C GLN A 349 15.22 -1.50 -48.28
#